data_AF-A0A6G9IEN8-F1
#
_entry.id   AF-A0A6G9IEN8-F1
#
_cell.length_a   1.000
_cell.length_b   1.000
_cell.length_c   1.000
_cell.angle_alpha   90.00
_cell.angle_beta   90.00
_cell.angle_gamma   90.00
#
_symmetry.space_group_name_H-M   'P 1'
#
loop_
_entity.id
_entity.type
_entity.pdbx_description
1 polymer ?
#
loop_
_entity_poly.entity_id
_entity_poly.type
_entity_poly.pdbx_seq_one_letter_code
_entity_poly.pdbx_strand_id
1 'polypeptide(L)'
;MTYRIKQTKPIDSKQLGYFLAGLIDADGHINKKEIVITFHANDLSVAHYLKHVIGHGSIRKLSNKRAYNFEIYSKLGGSQVAKLIENKLRLPLRISQYNQCLVSKIGCVNTKQDQSCLLSNHWLAGFIQGDGSFQIKLLKRKTGRLRVQLTVQISLKTEYILREIQNKFGGYVGFRQAHNTYYYSSGSFINAKKFIDYFTIYQVMGSKFKAYCLWEKAFPLPEVKGKGSKCK
;
A
#
# COMPACT_ATOMS: atom_id res chain seq x y z
N MET A 1 -13.02 -6.25 -26.71
CA MET A 1 -12.02 -7.14 -26.08
C MET A 1 -11.56 -6.51 -24.78
N THR A 2 -11.94 -7.04 -23.62
CA THR A 2 -11.46 -6.52 -22.32
C THR A 2 -10.07 -7.09 -22.04
N TYR A 3 -9.02 -6.28 -22.28
CA TYR A 3 -7.66 -6.62 -21.87
C TYR A 3 -7.65 -6.80 -20.34
N ARG A 4 -7.36 -8.02 -19.88
CA ARG A 4 -7.26 -8.29 -18.43
C ARG A 4 -5.85 -7.95 -18.02
N ILE A 5 -5.66 -6.91 -17.19
CA ILE A 5 -4.33 -6.58 -16.65
C ILE A 5 -3.77 -7.83 -15.96
N LYS A 6 -2.63 -8.30 -16.46
CA LYS A 6 -1.87 -9.37 -15.82
C LYS A 6 -1.04 -8.75 -14.70
N GLN A 7 -1.03 -9.42 -13.55
CA GLN A 7 -0.22 -8.99 -12.43
C GLN A 7 1.27 -9.01 -12.78
N THR A 8 1.93 -7.87 -12.62
CA THR A 8 3.38 -7.73 -12.61
C THR A 8 3.85 -7.57 -11.17
N LYS A 9 4.93 -8.27 -10.83
CA LYS A 9 5.62 -8.11 -9.55
C LYS A 9 6.94 -7.40 -9.81
N PRO A 10 7.57 -6.76 -8.80
CA PRO A 10 8.93 -6.25 -8.91
C PRO A 10 9.87 -7.29 -9.53
N ILE A 11 10.53 -6.91 -10.62
CA ILE A 11 11.36 -7.84 -11.42
C ILE A 11 12.83 -7.86 -11.00
N ASP A 12 13.25 -6.87 -10.21
CA ASP A 12 14.63 -6.69 -9.76
C ASP A 12 14.68 -6.21 -8.30
N SER A 13 15.89 -6.25 -7.72
CA SER A 13 16.13 -5.85 -6.33
C SER A 13 15.82 -4.37 -6.06
N LYS A 14 15.95 -3.48 -7.04
CA LYS A 14 15.65 -2.05 -6.87
C LYS A 14 14.15 -1.85 -6.75
N GLN A 15 13.37 -2.44 -7.65
CA GLN A 15 11.91 -2.41 -7.60
C GLN A 15 11.37 -3.07 -6.33
N LEU A 16 11.92 -4.24 -5.97
CA LEU A 16 11.55 -4.95 -4.75
C LEU A 16 11.87 -4.11 -3.52
N GLY A 17 13.03 -3.46 -3.49
CA GLY A 17 13.46 -2.59 -2.41
C GLY A 17 12.50 -1.43 -2.17
N TYR A 18 12.05 -0.73 -3.23
CA TYR A 18 11.06 0.33 -3.10
C TYR A 18 9.69 -0.19 -2.65
N PHE A 19 9.22 -1.30 -3.24
CA PHE A 19 7.95 -1.91 -2.81
C PHE A 19 7.99 -2.31 -1.33
N LEU A 20 9.07 -2.97 -0.90
CA LEU A 20 9.25 -3.41 0.47
C LEU A 20 9.37 -2.22 1.44
N ALA A 21 10.09 -1.16 1.05
CA ALA A 21 10.21 0.05 1.86
C ALA A 21 8.85 0.73 2.09
N GLY A 22 8.03 0.88 1.04
CA GLY A 22 6.67 1.42 1.17
C GLY A 22 5.79 0.55 2.06
N LEU A 23 5.89 -0.77 1.93
CA LEU A 23 5.11 -1.68 2.76
C LEU A 23 5.54 -1.66 4.24
N ILE A 24 6.84 -1.51 4.52
CA ILE A 24 7.37 -1.33 5.89
C ILE A 24 6.94 0.02 6.47
N ASP A 25 6.93 1.08 5.66
CA ASP A 25 6.41 2.39 6.05
C ASP A 25 4.95 2.31 6.52
N ALA A 26 4.11 1.56 5.81
CA ALA A 26 2.72 1.32 6.19
C ALA A 26 2.60 0.36 7.42
N ASP A 27 2.83 -0.93 7.20
CA ASP A 27 2.47 -2.01 8.15
C ASP A 27 3.68 -2.65 8.85
N GLY A 28 4.88 -2.10 8.65
CA GLY A 28 6.10 -2.63 9.22
C GLY A 28 6.25 -2.37 10.72
N HIS A 29 7.24 -2.99 11.33
CA HIS A 29 7.79 -2.65 12.63
C HIS A 29 9.22 -3.17 12.70
N ILE A 30 10.17 -2.29 13.02
CA ILE A 30 11.58 -2.66 13.19
C ILE A 30 11.91 -2.43 14.66
N ASN A 31 12.34 -3.47 15.36
CA ASN A 31 12.83 -3.39 16.73
C ASN A 31 14.16 -4.15 16.87
N LYS A 32 14.77 -4.13 18.06
CA LYS A 32 16.08 -4.77 18.30
C LYS A 32 16.06 -6.29 18.08
N LYS A 33 14.89 -6.93 18.14
CA LYS A 33 14.73 -8.38 17.99
C LYS A 33 14.45 -8.77 16.54
N GLU A 34 13.59 -8.04 15.84
CA GLU A 34 13.06 -8.47 14.54
C GLU A 34 12.55 -7.31 13.68
N ILE A 35 12.44 -7.58 12.37
CA ILE A 35 11.60 -6.83 11.44
C ILE A 35 10.30 -7.61 11.25
N VAL A 36 9.16 -6.96 11.43
CA VAL A 36 7.83 -7.56 11.30
C VAL A 36 7.01 -6.77 10.30
N ILE A 37 6.25 -7.46 9.46
CA ILE A 37 5.16 -6.87 8.66
C ILE A 37 3.91 -7.70 8.92
N THR A 38 2.82 -7.06 9.33
CA THR A 38 1.56 -7.75 9.61
C THR A 38 0.67 -7.74 8.38
N PHE A 39 0.23 -8.91 7.93
CA PHE A 39 -0.69 -9.06 6.80
C PHE A 39 -2.05 -9.56 7.26
N HIS A 40 -3.12 -9.04 6.67
CA HIS A 40 -4.42 -9.69 6.76
C HIS A 40 -4.39 -11.06 6.04
N ALA A 41 -5.23 -12.00 6.46
CA ALA A 41 -5.29 -13.36 5.90
C ALA A 41 -5.51 -13.38 4.37
N ASN A 42 -6.22 -12.40 3.83
CA ASN A 42 -6.46 -12.28 2.38
C ASN A 42 -5.18 -11.92 1.58
N ASP A 43 -4.15 -11.39 2.24
CA ASP A 43 -2.87 -11.00 1.63
C ASP A 43 -1.71 -11.92 2.05
N LEU A 44 -2.02 -13.10 2.61
CA LEU A 44 -1.01 -14.10 2.99
C LEU A 44 -0.11 -14.51 1.80
N SER A 45 -0.63 -14.50 0.57
CA SER A 45 0.18 -14.75 -0.64
C SER A 45 1.30 -13.72 -0.83
N VAL A 46 1.11 -12.48 -0.37
CA VAL A 46 2.12 -11.42 -0.42
C VAL A 46 3.24 -11.73 0.58
N ALA A 47 2.90 -12.17 1.80
CA ALA A 47 3.88 -12.61 2.79
C ALA A 47 4.73 -13.78 2.28
N HIS A 48 4.11 -14.80 1.67
CA HIS A 48 4.84 -15.92 1.06
C HIS A 48 5.75 -15.48 -0.09
N TYR A 49 5.28 -14.54 -0.93
CA TYR A 49 6.10 -13.95 -1.98
C TYR A 49 7.34 -13.26 -1.40
N LEU A 50 7.17 -12.39 -0.38
CA LEU A 50 8.29 -11.70 0.27
C LEU A 50 9.28 -12.68 0.89
N LYS A 51 8.79 -13.69 1.61
CA LYS A 51 9.65 -14.75 2.18
C LYS A 51 10.48 -15.43 1.09
N HIS A 52 9.88 -15.76 -0.05
CA HIS A 52 10.55 -16.40 -1.15
C HIS A 52 11.62 -15.51 -1.79
N VAL A 53 11.30 -14.26 -2.13
CA VAL A 53 12.24 -13.37 -2.84
C VAL A 53 13.32 -12.76 -1.94
N ILE A 54 13.05 -12.61 -0.64
CA ILE A 54 14.06 -12.20 0.33
C ILE A 54 14.96 -13.40 0.70
N GLY A 55 14.46 -14.64 0.58
CA GLY A 55 15.17 -15.85 0.95
C GLY A 55 15.26 -16.08 2.47
N HIS A 56 14.64 -15.21 3.27
CA HIS A 56 14.67 -15.25 4.73
C HIS A 56 13.30 -14.91 5.34
N GLY A 57 13.13 -15.33 6.59
CA GLY A 57 11.99 -14.97 7.44
C GLY A 57 11.00 -16.11 7.67
N SER A 58 10.17 -15.96 8.69
CA SER A 58 9.10 -16.87 9.07
C SER A 58 7.74 -16.20 8.90
N ILE A 59 6.69 -17.01 8.71
CA ILE A 59 5.31 -16.51 8.70
C ILE A 59 4.60 -17.17 9.87
N ARG A 60 4.03 -16.36 10.77
CA ARG A 60 3.34 -16.82 11.98
C ARG A 60 1.91 -16.30 12.00
N LYS A 61 0.94 -17.19 12.25
CA LYS A 61 -0.47 -16.80 12.44
C LYS A 61 -0.64 -16.12 13.80
N LEU A 62 -1.36 -15.00 13.84
CA LEU A 62 -1.73 -14.35 15.10
C LEU A 62 -2.94 -15.05 15.73
N SER A 63 -2.86 -15.33 17.03
CA SER A 63 -3.96 -15.96 17.77
C SER A 63 -5.23 -15.10 17.71
N ASN A 64 -6.38 -15.75 17.48
CA ASN A 64 -7.71 -15.13 17.41
C ASN A 64 -7.85 -13.96 16.43
N LYS A 65 -6.94 -13.83 15.45
CA LYS A 65 -6.98 -12.77 14.43
C LYS A 65 -6.91 -13.38 13.03
N ARG A 66 -7.54 -12.72 12.07
CA ARG A 66 -7.36 -13.02 10.64
C ARG A 66 -6.10 -12.35 10.10
N ALA A 67 -4.98 -12.54 10.77
CA ALA A 67 -3.73 -11.87 10.46
C ALA A 67 -2.52 -12.78 10.69
N TYR A 68 -1.47 -12.51 9.93
CA TYR A 68 -0.21 -13.23 9.94
C TYR A 68 0.94 -12.25 9.98
N ASN A 69 1.95 -12.52 10.79
CA ASN A 69 3.20 -11.78 10.77
C ASN A 69 4.17 -12.44 9.81
N PHE A 70 4.79 -11.66 8.93
CA PHE A 70 6.05 -12.01 8.28
C PHE A 70 7.20 -11.41 9.09
N GLU A 71 8.16 -12.24 9.51
CA GLU A 71 9.10 -11.91 10.58
C GLU A 71 10.51 -12.29 10.21
N ILE A 72 11.46 -11.40 10.48
CA ILE A 72 12.86 -11.58 10.15
C ILE A 72 13.68 -11.37 11.42
N TYR A 73 14.09 -12.50 12.02
CA TYR A 73 14.89 -12.55 13.25
C TYR A 73 16.39 -12.59 12.99
N SER A 74 16.82 -13.32 11.95
CA SER A 74 18.25 -13.59 11.73
C SER A 74 19.01 -12.34 11.29
N LYS A 75 20.29 -12.26 11.68
CA LYS A 75 21.20 -11.19 11.24
C LYS A 75 21.35 -11.17 9.72
N LEU A 76 21.44 -12.35 9.09
CA LEU A 76 21.51 -12.49 7.62
C LEU A 76 20.25 -11.94 6.93
N GLY A 77 19.06 -12.37 7.36
CA GLY A 77 17.81 -11.88 6.79
C GLY A 77 17.62 -10.38 6.99
N GLY A 78 17.98 -9.86 8.17
CA GLY A 78 17.96 -8.42 8.42
C GLY A 78 18.96 -7.66 7.54
N SER A 79 20.13 -8.23 7.24
CA SER A 79 21.13 -7.63 6.33
C SER A 79 20.60 -7.55 4.91
N GLN A 80 19.89 -8.60 4.47
CA GLN A 80 19.26 -8.62 3.15
C GLN A 80 18.16 -7.56 3.03
N VAL A 81 17.32 -7.41 4.05
CA VAL A 81 16.31 -6.33 4.07
C VAL A 81 16.97 -4.96 4.13
N ALA A 82 18.00 -4.77 4.96
CA ALA A 82 18.73 -3.52 5.06
C ALA A 82 19.26 -3.07 3.70
N LYS A 83 19.95 -3.96 2.98
CA LYS A 83 20.44 -3.72 1.61
C LYS A 83 19.32 -3.35 0.63
N LEU A 84 18.15 -3.98 0.75
CA LEU A 84 17.01 -3.69 -0.13
C LEU A 84 16.43 -2.29 0.13
N ILE A 85 16.24 -1.90 1.39
CA ILE A 85 15.47 -0.70 1.74
C ILE A 85 16.32 0.54 2.10
N GLU A 86 17.64 0.41 2.13
CA GLU A 86 18.55 1.53 2.37
C GLU A 86 18.20 2.71 1.44
N ASN A 87 17.98 3.88 2.05
CA ASN A 87 17.59 5.15 1.43
C ASN A 87 16.28 5.10 0.63
N LYS A 88 15.37 4.18 0.98
CA LYS A 88 14.06 4.02 0.31
C LYS A 88 12.85 4.23 1.24
N LEU A 89 13.07 4.31 2.56
CA LEU A 89 12.03 4.64 3.53
C LEU A 89 11.69 6.12 3.49
N ARG A 90 10.43 6.46 3.75
CA ARG A 90 9.94 7.85 3.76
C ARG A 90 9.44 8.28 5.13
N LEU A 91 8.87 7.38 5.96
CA LEU A 91 8.32 7.78 7.26
C LEU A 91 9.42 7.95 8.31
N PRO A 92 9.49 9.11 9.02
CA PRO A 92 10.49 9.35 10.06
C PRO A 92 10.51 8.27 11.15
N LEU A 93 9.35 7.73 11.51
CA LEU A 93 9.24 6.63 12.48
C LEU A 93 10.03 5.40 12.02
N ARG A 94 9.90 4.98 10.76
CA ARG A 94 10.59 3.78 10.25
C ARG A 94 12.07 4.02 10.03
N ILE A 95 12.44 5.21 9.58
CA ILE A 95 13.84 5.63 9.46
C ILE A 95 14.52 5.58 10.84
N SER A 96 13.87 6.13 11.86
CA SER A 96 14.37 6.07 13.24
C SER A 96 14.50 4.64 13.75
N GLN A 97 13.47 3.81 13.56
CA GLN A 97 13.52 2.39 13.95
C GLN A 97 14.64 1.63 13.23
N TYR A 98 14.83 1.86 11.93
CA TYR A 98 15.94 1.29 11.16
C TYR A 98 17.29 1.70 11.77
N ASN A 99 17.53 3.01 11.95
CA ASN A 99 18.82 3.54 12.39
C ASN A 99 19.13 3.16 13.85
N GLN A 100 18.13 3.08 14.72
CA GLN A 100 18.34 2.79 16.14
C GLN A 100 18.37 1.28 16.44
N CYS A 101 17.57 0.48 15.72
CA CYS A 101 17.39 -0.94 16.02
C CYS A 101 18.09 -1.87 15.03
N LEU A 102 18.01 -1.60 13.73
CA LEU A 102 18.57 -2.52 12.72
C LEU A 102 20.07 -2.32 12.54
N VAL A 103 20.51 -1.05 12.45
CA VAL A 103 21.93 -0.69 12.35
C VAL A 103 22.72 -1.22 13.55
N SER A 104 22.23 -1.00 14.77
CA SER A 104 22.90 -1.49 15.99
C SER A 104 23.00 -3.03 16.04
N LYS A 105 22.02 -3.74 15.49
CA LYS A 105 22.00 -5.21 15.46
C LYS A 105 22.93 -5.80 14.40
N ILE A 106 23.05 -5.14 13.24
CA ILE A 106 23.64 -5.73 12.04
C ILE A 106 24.99 -5.12 11.66
N GLY A 107 25.21 -3.84 12.00
CA GLY A 107 26.37 -3.07 11.58
C GLY A 107 26.27 -2.52 10.16
N CYS A 108 25.04 -2.30 9.65
CA CYS A 108 24.82 -1.66 8.35
C CYS A 108 24.86 -0.13 8.45
N VAL A 109 24.85 0.56 7.31
CA VAL A 109 24.81 2.03 7.26
C VAL A 109 23.43 2.57 7.64
N ASN A 110 23.42 3.76 8.24
CA ASN A 110 22.18 4.50 8.50
C ASN A 110 21.45 4.81 7.19
N THR A 111 20.13 4.65 7.21
CA THR A 111 19.25 5.07 6.11
C THR A 111 18.83 6.52 6.28
N LYS A 112 18.62 7.18 5.14
CA LYS A 112 18.03 8.53 5.04
C LYS A 112 16.64 8.44 4.41
N GLN A 113 15.91 9.55 4.48
CA GLN A 113 14.60 9.68 3.86
C GLN A 113 14.73 9.72 2.32
N ASP A 114 13.95 8.89 1.64
CA ASP A 114 13.79 8.94 0.19
C ASP A 114 12.96 10.18 -0.22
N GLN A 115 13.52 10.98 -1.12
CA GLN A 115 12.89 12.19 -1.66
C GLN A 115 12.51 12.05 -3.15
N SER A 116 12.68 10.85 -3.72
CA SER A 116 12.33 10.61 -5.11
C SER A 116 10.84 10.80 -5.38
N CYS A 117 10.49 11.14 -6.62
CA CYS A 117 9.10 11.33 -7.04
C CYS A 117 8.24 10.10 -6.72
N LEU A 118 7.05 10.29 -6.12
CA LEU A 118 6.11 9.19 -5.83
C LEU A 118 5.73 8.36 -7.07
N LEU A 119 5.83 8.95 -8.26
CA LEU A 119 5.46 8.32 -9.53
C LEU A 119 6.61 7.56 -10.20
N SER A 120 7.84 7.60 -9.65
CA SER A 120 9.02 7.04 -10.33
C SER A 120 9.44 5.66 -9.84
N ASN A 121 8.74 5.08 -8.87
CA ASN A 121 9.09 3.78 -8.30
C ASN A 121 7.91 3.10 -7.58
N HIS A 122 8.18 1.91 -7.05
CA HIS A 122 7.21 1.03 -6.38
C HIS A 122 6.85 1.42 -4.94
N TRP A 123 7.44 2.49 -4.38
CA TRP A 123 7.23 2.83 -2.97
C TRP A 123 5.74 3.07 -2.67
N LEU A 124 5.04 3.85 -3.50
CA LEU A 124 3.63 4.13 -3.27
C LEU A 124 2.75 2.88 -3.44
N ALA A 125 3.10 1.96 -4.35
CA ALA A 125 2.42 0.67 -4.48
C ALA A 125 2.57 -0.18 -3.22
N GLY A 126 3.78 -0.25 -2.65
CA GLY A 126 4.03 -0.91 -1.37
C GLY A 126 3.30 -0.25 -0.20
N PHE A 127 3.27 1.08 -0.17
CA PHE A 127 2.58 1.85 0.86
C PHE A 127 1.06 1.63 0.80
N ILE A 128 0.45 1.67 -0.39
CA ILE A 128 -0.96 1.36 -0.60
C ILE A 128 -1.24 -0.12 -0.34
N GLN A 129 -0.28 -1.03 -0.57
CA GLN A 129 -0.42 -2.44 -0.22
C GLN A 129 -0.68 -2.64 1.27
N GLY A 130 -0.10 -1.83 2.15
CA GLY A 130 -0.42 -1.80 3.57
C GLY A 130 -1.68 -0.99 3.86
N ASP A 131 -1.54 0.34 3.91
CA ASP A 131 -2.54 1.27 4.46
C ASP A 131 -3.62 1.77 3.47
N GLY A 132 -3.51 1.42 2.19
CA GLY A 132 -4.42 1.89 1.15
C GLY A 132 -5.64 1.02 0.93
N SER A 133 -6.71 1.60 0.39
CA SER A 133 -7.90 0.88 -0.06
C SER A 133 -8.43 1.42 -1.39
N PHE A 134 -8.89 0.50 -2.25
CA PHE A 134 -9.63 0.81 -3.47
C PHE A 134 -11.12 0.60 -3.21
N GLN A 135 -11.93 1.64 -3.39
CA GLN A 135 -13.36 1.63 -3.09
C GLN A 135 -14.16 2.06 -4.32
N ILE A 136 -15.25 1.34 -4.57
CA ILE A 136 -16.27 1.70 -5.55
C ILE A 136 -17.52 2.06 -4.77
N LYS A 137 -17.96 3.32 -4.85
CA LYS A 137 -19.18 3.81 -4.20
C LYS A 137 -20.24 4.09 -5.26
N LEU A 138 -21.46 3.64 -5.01
CA LEU A 138 -22.62 3.93 -5.84
C LEU A 138 -23.45 5.02 -5.17
N LEU A 139 -23.43 6.22 -5.76
CA LEU A 139 -24.11 7.39 -5.22
C LEU A 139 -25.43 7.59 -5.97
N LYS A 140 -26.55 7.63 -5.24
CA LYS A 140 -27.87 7.86 -5.84
C LYS A 140 -27.94 9.28 -6.42
N ARG A 141 -28.38 9.41 -7.67
CA ARG A 141 -28.77 10.70 -8.27
C ARG A 141 -30.28 10.85 -8.23
N LYS A 142 -30.76 12.10 -8.29
CA LYS A 142 -32.20 12.41 -8.40
C LYS A 142 -32.87 11.75 -9.62
N THR A 143 -32.09 11.46 -10.67
CA THR A 143 -32.54 10.82 -11.91
C THR A 143 -32.81 9.32 -11.79
N GLY A 144 -32.66 8.71 -10.61
CA GLY A 144 -32.75 7.25 -10.41
C GLY A 144 -31.53 6.46 -10.90
N ARG A 145 -30.57 7.12 -11.56
CA ARG A 145 -29.26 6.55 -11.90
C ARG A 145 -28.32 6.55 -10.70
N LEU A 146 -27.37 5.62 -10.69
CA LEU A 146 -26.29 5.57 -9.72
C LEU A 146 -25.03 6.13 -10.35
N ARG A 147 -24.44 7.16 -9.75
CA ARG A 147 -23.10 7.64 -10.09
C ARG A 147 -22.09 6.69 -9.47
N VAL A 148 -21.16 6.21 -10.28
CA VAL A 148 -20.01 5.45 -9.80
C VAL A 148 -18.94 6.43 -9.33
N GLN A 149 -18.48 6.27 -8.10
CA GLN A 149 -17.35 7.00 -7.55
C GLN A 149 -16.23 6.01 -7.22
N LEU A 150 -15.08 6.27 -7.83
CA LEU A 150 -13.86 5.51 -7.63
C LEU A 150 -12.94 6.23 -6.66
N THR A 151 -12.68 5.60 -5.52
CA THR A 151 -11.91 6.19 -4.44
C THR A 151 -10.68 5.38 -4.07
N VAL A 152 -9.54 6.06 -3.98
CA VAL A 152 -8.38 5.58 -3.22
C VAL A 152 -8.40 6.29 -1.87
N GLN A 153 -8.34 5.52 -0.78
CA GLN A 153 -8.34 6.07 0.57
C GLN A 153 -7.17 5.49 1.37
N ILE A 154 -6.48 6.35 2.12
CA ILE A 154 -5.35 6.01 3.00
C ILE A 154 -5.59 6.72 4.34
N SER A 155 -5.26 6.10 5.46
CA SER A 155 -5.40 6.69 6.79
C SER A 155 -4.14 6.49 7.62
N LEU A 156 -3.64 7.56 8.26
CA LEU A 156 -2.37 7.57 8.99
C LEU A 156 -2.45 8.45 10.24
N LYS A 157 -1.47 8.27 11.13
CA LYS A 157 -1.25 9.19 12.26
C LYS A 157 -0.50 10.46 11.87
N THR A 158 0.10 10.51 10.69
CA THR A 158 0.88 11.65 10.19
C THR A 158 0.28 12.20 8.90
N GLU A 159 0.39 13.52 8.72
CA GLU A 159 -0.23 14.23 7.60
C GLU A 159 0.68 14.37 6.38
N TYR A 160 1.99 14.56 6.59
CA TYR A 160 2.90 15.04 5.54
C TYR A 160 2.89 14.17 4.28
N ILE A 161 2.93 12.84 4.42
CA ILE A 161 2.94 11.92 3.28
C ILE A 161 1.60 11.91 2.55
N LEU A 162 0.49 12.15 3.27
CA LEU A 162 -0.83 12.30 2.66
C LEU A 162 -0.92 13.58 1.83
N ARG A 163 -0.26 14.66 2.27
CA ARG A 163 -0.12 15.92 1.51
C ARG A 163 0.73 15.72 0.26
N GLU A 164 1.82 14.96 0.33
CA GLU A 164 2.61 14.62 -0.86
C GLU A 164 1.78 13.84 -1.89
N ILE A 165 1.00 12.85 -1.43
CA ILE A 165 0.08 12.09 -2.28
C ILE A 165 -0.98 13.03 -2.87
N GLN A 166 -1.57 13.92 -2.06
CA GLN A 166 -2.53 14.93 -2.53
C GLN A 166 -1.94 15.82 -3.63
N ASN A 167 -0.70 16.28 -3.47
CA ASN A 167 -0.06 17.15 -4.44
C ASN A 167 0.16 16.46 -5.80
N LYS A 168 0.42 15.15 -5.82
CA LYS A 168 0.61 14.40 -7.08
C LYS A 168 -0.71 13.93 -7.69
N PHE A 169 -1.61 13.41 -6.87
CA PHE A 169 -2.82 12.74 -7.33
C PHE A 169 -4.09 13.59 -7.24
N GLY A 170 -4.02 14.80 -6.66
CA GLY A 170 -5.18 15.60 -6.28
C GLY A 170 -5.94 14.97 -5.12
N GLY A 171 -7.17 15.44 -4.86
CA GLY A 171 -8.04 14.89 -3.81
C GLY A 171 -7.98 15.71 -2.53
N TYR A 172 -8.35 15.08 -1.42
CA TYR A 172 -8.53 15.76 -0.14
C TYR A 172 -7.80 15.04 0.99
N VAL A 173 -7.16 15.81 1.86
CA VAL A 173 -6.63 15.36 3.14
C VAL A 173 -7.46 15.99 4.25
N GLY A 174 -8.05 15.15 5.09
CA GLY A 174 -8.83 15.57 6.26
C GLY A 174 -8.33 14.92 7.54
N PHE A 175 -8.87 15.41 8.66
CA PHE A 175 -8.57 14.88 9.99
C PHE A 175 -9.85 14.30 10.61
N ARG A 176 -9.74 13.12 11.23
CA ARG A 176 -10.80 12.45 11.99
C ARG A 176 -10.47 12.53 13.47
N GLN A 177 -11.11 13.49 14.16
CA GLN A 177 -10.90 13.74 15.58
C GLN A 177 -11.14 12.49 16.44
N ALA A 178 -12.23 11.75 16.19
CA ALA A 178 -12.61 10.56 16.94
C ALA A 178 -11.52 9.46 16.99
N HIS A 179 -10.66 9.38 15.98
CA HIS A 179 -9.59 8.39 15.91
C HIS A 179 -8.19 8.99 16.03
N ASN A 180 -8.10 10.33 16.14
CA ASN A 180 -6.86 11.09 16.02
C ASN A 180 -6.03 10.58 14.82
N THR A 181 -6.62 10.65 13.62
CA THR A 181 -6.00 10.17 12.36
C THR A 181 -6.27 11.15 11.23
N TYR A 182 -5.27 11.32 10.36
CA TYR A 182 -5.44 11.96 9.07
C TYR A 182 -5.87 10.92 8.04
N TYR A 183 -6.60 11.36 7.02
CA TYR A 183 -6.95 10.51 5.89
C TYR A 183 -6.84 11.26 4.57
N TYR A 184 -6.33 10.57 3.57
CA TYR A 184 -6.41 10.95 2.18
C TYR A 184 -7.60 10.28 1.52
N SER A 185 -8.31 10.99 0.64
CA SER A 185 -9.35 10.44 -0.22
C SER A 185 -9.34 11.10 -1.59
N SER A 186 -9.36 10.29 -2.65
CA SER A 186 -9.64 10.73 -4.02
C SER A 186 -11.06 10.30 -4.41
N GLY A 187 -11.78 11.12 -5.18
CA GLY A 187 -13.15 10.77 -5.57
C GLY A 187 -13.58 11.31 -6.93
N SER A 188 -12.65 11.91 -7.68
CA SER A 188 -12.87 12.39 -9.05
C SER A 188 -12.31 11.41 -10.07
N PHE A 189 -12.88 11.38 -11.28
CA PHE A 189 -12.38 10.55 -12.37
C PHE A 189 -10.98 10.98 -12.84
N ILE A 190 -10.66 12.28 -12.78
CA ILE A 190 -9.32 12.79 -13.09
C ILE A 190 -8.28 12.18 -12.14
N ASN A 191 -8.56 12.16 -10.83
CA ASN A 191 -7.65 11.57 -9.86
C ASN A 191 -7.58 10.05 -10.04
N ALA A 192 -8.71 9.40 -10.35
CA ALA A 192 -8.73 7.97 -10.63
C ALA A 192 -7.83 7.62 -11.82
N LYS A 193 -7.86 8.39 -12.92
CA LYS A 193 -6.98 8.20 -14.08
C LYS A 193 -5.50 8.25 -13.69
N LYS A 194 -5.09 9.23 -12.87
CA LYS A 194 -3.71 9.33 -12.37
C LYS A 194 -3.27 8.08 -11.60
N PHE A 195 -4.15 7.51 -10.77
CA PHE A 195 -3.86 6.25 -10.08
C PHE A 195 -3.79 5.07 -11.06
N ILE A 196 -4.67 5.00 -12.07
CA ILE A 196 -4.59 3.98 -13.12
C ILE A 196 -3.25 4.04 -13.84
N ASP A 197 -2.79 5.24 -14.22
CA ASP A 197 -1.50 5.43 -14.90
C ASP A 197 -0.34 4.94 -14.04
N TYR A 198 -0.36 5.26 -12.74
CA TYR A 198 0.63 4.76 -11.79
C TYR A 198 0.61 3.23 -11.68
N PHE A 199 -0.56 2.64 -11.44
CA PHE A 199 -0.72 1.19 -11.23
C PHE A 199 -0.59 0.37 -12.51
N THR A 200 -0.60 0.99 -13.69
CA THR A 200 -0.23 0.31 -14.94
C THR A 200 1.24 -0.12 -14.93
N ILE A 201 2.09 0.66 -14.26
CA ILE A 201 3.53 0.44 -14.17
C ILE A 201 3.91 -0.22 -12.84
N TYR A 202 3.38 0.28 -11.72
CA TYR A 202 3.78 -0.12 -10.36
C TYR A 202 2.62 -0.74 -9.61
N GLN A 203 2.52 -2.07 -9.60
CA GLN A 203 1.32 -2.77 -9.13
C GLN A 203 1.35 -3.14 -7.64
N VAL A 204 0.17 -3.11 -7.02
CA VAL A 204 -0.11 -3.84 -5.77
C VAL A 204 -0.20 -5.35 -6.02
N MET A 205 -0.21 -6.15 -4.95
CA MET A 205 -0.21 -7.61 -5.02
C MET A 205 -1.45 -8.26 -4.40
N GLY A 206 -1.57 -9.58 -4.57
CA GLY A 206 -2.52 -10.41 -3.82
C GLY A 206 -3.99 -9.98 -3.97
N SER A 207 -4.70 -9.90 -2.84
CA SER A 207 -6.11 -9.52 -2.83
C SER A 207 -6.32 -8.06 -3.21
N LYS A 208 -5.36 -7.19 -2.87
CA LYS A 208 -5.43 -5.77 -3.20
C LYS A 208 -5.29 -5.50 -4.70
N PHE A 209 -4.51 -6.32 -5.42
CA PHE A 209 -4.49 -6.30 -6.88
C PHE A 209 -5.83 -6.70 -7.51
N LYS A 210 -6.52 -7.70 -6.95
CA LYS A 210 -7.87 -8.06 -7.41
C LYS A 210 -8.87 -6.91 -7.20
N ALA A 211 -8.78 -6.23 -6.05
CA ALA A 211 -9.59 -5.05 -5.77
C ALA A 211 -9.29 -3.90 -6.76
N TYR A 212 -8.01 -3.64 -7.03
CA TYR A 212 -7.60 -2.68 -8.06
C TYR A 212 -8.15 -3.03 -9.45
N CYS A 213 -8.06 -4.29 -9.88
CA CYS A 213 -8.61 -4.71 -11.18
C CYS A 213 -10.12 -4.46 -11.29
N LEU A 214 -10.89 -4.68 -10.21
CA LEU A 214 -12.32 -4.39 -10.21
C LEU A 214 -12.59 -2.88 -10.25
N TRP A 215 -11.80 -2.12 -9.50
CA TRP A 215 -11.86 -0.67 -9.43
C TRP A 215 -11.55 -0.02 -10.77
N GLU A 216 -10.50 -0.49 -11.46
CA GLU A 216 -10.12 -0.05 -12.80
C GLU A 216 -11.18 -0.43 -13.84
N LYS A 217 -11.73 -1.66 -13.79
CA LYS A 217 -12.83 -2.08 -14.68
C LYS A 217 -14.09 -1.23 -14.55
N ALA A 218 -14.30 -0.58 -13.40
CA ALA A 218 -15.41 0.32 -13.18
C ALA A 218 -15.14 1.75 -13.70
N PHE A 219 -13.89 2.09 -14.07
CA PHE A 219 -13.51 3.40 -14.60
C PHE A 219 -14.28 3.84 -15.86
N PRO A 220 -14.52 2.98 -16.88
CA PRO A 220 -15.31 3.40 -18.04
C PRO A 220 -16.82 3.50 -17.75
N LEU A 221 -17.28 3.23 -16.52
CA LEU A 221 -18.71 3.19 -16.15
C LEU A 221 -19.05 4.34 -15.18
N PRO A 222 -19.13 5.60 -15.63
CA PRO A 222 -19.39 6.73 -14.74
C PRO A 222 -20.79 6.72 -14.11
N GLU A 223 -21.75 6.04 -14.76
CA GLU A 223 -23.10 5.83 -14.25
C GLU A 223 -23.58 4.41 -14.57
N VAL A 224 -24.45 3.88 -13.71
CA VAL A 224 -25.17 2.62 -13.96
C VAL A 224 -26.66 2.79 -13.61
N LYS A 225 -27.53 2.00 -14.24
CA LYS A 225 -28.96 1.98 -13.89
C LYS A 225 -29.12 1.47 -12.45
N GLY A 226 -29.84 2.21 -11.62
CA GLY A 226 -30.27 1.70 -10.32
C GLY A 226 -31.25 0.55 -10.55
N LYS A 227 -31.08 -0.60 -9.87
CA LYS A 227 -32.16 -1.58 -9.82
C LYS A 227 -33.33 -0.90 -9.10
N GLY A 228 -34.41 -0.63 -9.84
CA GLY A 228 -35.65 -0.15 -9.25
C GLY A 228 -36.06 -1.14 -8.17
N SER A 229 -36.17 -0.68 -6.93
CA SER A 229 -36.85 -1.41 -5.88
C SER A 229 -38.30 -1.58 -6.33
N LYS A 230 -38.61 -2.70 -6.97
CA LYS A 230 -39.98 -3.21 -6.99
C LYS A 230 -40.27 -3.65 -5.55
N CYS A 231 -40.71 -2.72 -4.71
CA CYS A 231 -41.53 -3.09 -3.57
C CYS A 231 -42.78 -3.73 -4.18
N LYS A 232 -42.92 -5.04 -3.99
CA LYS A 232 -44.24 -5.67 -4.05
C LYS A 232 -44.99 -5.31 -2.78
#